data_AF-A0A955QPP5-F1
#
_entry.id   AF-A0A955QPP5-F1
#
_cell.length_a   1.000
_cell.length_b   1.000
_cell.length_c   1.000
_cell.angle_alpha   90.00
_cell.angle_beta   90.00
_cell.angle_gamma   90.00
#
_symmetry.space_group_name_H-M   'P 1'
#
loop_
_entity.id
_entity.type
_entity.pdbx_description
1 polymer ?
#
loop_
_entity_poly.entity_id
_entity_poly.type
_entity_poly.pdbx_seq_one_letter_code
_entity_poly.pdbx_strand_id
1 'polypeptide(L)'
;ILLLIFMVAGIYFLKDLLLVVFAKILLQVRSKIKLALLFSFLGAFLSAFLDALTVTAVIIAVAVGFFKVYHRVASGKGVRDDHDHTMDHDVGTLHRADLEEFRGFLRNLLMHGAVGTALGGVCTLVGEPQNLLIGEKATWHFVEFFIRMSPVTLPVLSMGFLTCVLVERFRWFGYGFGLPSAVREILMEFDQETSRQMDHRHRARLIVQGFAMVWLIVALAFHLAEVGIIGLSVIVGVTALNGIIEEHQLGEAFKEALPFTALLVVFFAVVAVIQEQQLFGGIIHAVLAMDGDHQIGMFYLANGILSAISDNVFVATVYIEQVLRAFHEGVITRDQFDLIAVAINTGTNIPSVATPNGQAAFLFLLTSTLAP
;
A
#
# COMPACT_ATOMS: atom_id res chain seq x y z
N ILE A 1 -4.02 -13.10 11.11
CA ILE A 1 -2.70 -13.77 10.96
C ILE A 1 -2.53 -14.41 9.58
N LEU A 2 -3.36 -15.39 9.18
CA LEU A 2 -3.21 -16.08 7.87
C LEU A 2 -3.21 -15.12 6.69
N LEU A 3 -4.07 -14.11 6.73
CA LEU A 3 -4.09 -13.02 5.76
C LEU A 3 -2.70 -12.37 5.62
N LEU A 4 -2.11 -11.92 6.72
CA LEU A 4 -0.84 -11.21 6.73
C LEU A 4 0.30 -12.07 6.20
N ILE A 5 0.36 -13.33 6.64
CA ILE A 5 1.43 -14.24 6.27
C ILE A 5 1.31 -14.60 4.78
N PHE A 6 0.13 -15.02 4.32
CA PHE A 6 -0.01 -15.58 2.98
C PHE A 6 -0.29 -14.54 1.89
N MET A 7 -0.97 -13.43 2.19
CA MET A 7 -1.19 -12.39 1.17
C MET A 7 0.10 -11.65 0.85
N VAL A 8 0.86 -11.26 1.88
CA VAL A 8 2.12 -10.55 1.69
C VAL A 8 3.14 -11.46 0.99
N ALA A 9 3.29 -12.70 1.45
CA ALA A 9 4.17 -13.68 0.81
C ALA A 9 3.70 -14.04 -0.61
N GLY A 10 2.39 -14.06 -0.89
CA GLY A 10 1.85 -14.30 -2.22
C GLY A 10 2.34 -13.29 -3.26
N ILE A 11 2.45 -12.01 -2.87
CA ILE A 11 2.92 -10.94 -3.76
C ILE A 11 4.41 -11.04 -4.04
N TYR A 12 5.23 -11.57 -3.13
CA TYR A 12 6.64 -11.87 -3.39
C TYR A 12 6.79 -12.72 -4.67
N PHE A 13 5.90 -13.69 -4.87
CA PHE A 13 5.91 -14.54 -6.07
C PHE A 13 5.32 -13.87 -7.32
N LEU A 14 4.68 -12.70 -7.20
CA LEU A 14 4.19 -11.87 -8.31
C LEU A 14 5.16 -10.72 -8.67
N LYS A 15 6.28 -10.59 -7.95
CA LYS A 15 7.23 -9.49 -8.06
C LYS A 15 7.78 -9.30 -9.48
N ASP A 16 8.11 -10.39 -10.20
CA ASP A 16 8.65 -10.30 -11.56
C ASP A 16 7.67 -9.61 -12.53
N LEU A 17 6.40 -10.01 -12.51
CA LEU A 17 5.34 -9.40 -13.31
C LEU A 17 5.16 -7.92 -12.95
N LEU A 18 5.08 -7.61 -11.66
CA LEU A 18 4.93 -6.24 -11.18
C LEU A 18 6.11 -5.38 -11.63
N LEU A 19 7.34 -5.86 -11.47
CA LEU A 19 8.56 -5.19 -11.93
C LEU A 19 8.48 -4.86 -13.43
N VAL A 20 8.13 -5.83 -14.28
CA VAL A 20 8.01 -5.62 -15.74
C VAL A 20 6.93 -4.59 -16.07
N VAL A 21 5.77 -4.64 -15.40
CA VAL A 21 4.67 -3.68 -15.62
C VAL A 21 5.10 -2.27 -15.23
N PHE A 22 5.59 -2.08 -14.01
CA PHE A 22 6.02 -0.76 -13.53
C PHE A 22 7.20 -0.21 -14.34
N ALA A 23 8.13 -1.08 -14.77
CA ALA A 23 9.26 -0.70 -15.61
C ALA A 23 8.81 -0.12 -16.95
N LYS A 24 7.93 -0.83 -17.65
CA LYS A 24 7.37 -0.36 -18.92
C LYS A 24 6.60 0.94 -18.75
N ILE A 25 5.83 1.07 -17.68
CA ILE A 25 5.11 2.31 -17.39
C ILE A 25 6.09 3.49 -17.21
N LEU A 26 7.14 3.32 -16.41
CA LEU A 26 8.12 4.37 -16.13
C LEU A 26 8.85 4.83 -17.39
N LEU A 27 9.24 3.90 -18.26
CA LEU A 27 10.03 4.21 -19.46
C LEU A 27 9.17 4.70 -20.64
N GLN A 28 7.98 4.15 -20.84
CA GLN A 28 7.14 4.49 -22.00
C GLN A 28 6.34 5.79 -21.80
N VAL A 29 5.96 6.12 -20.55
CA VAL A 29 5.16 7.32 -20.28
C VAL A 29 6.07 8.54 -20.18
N ARG A 30 6.09 9.35 -21.24
CA ARG A 30 6.95 10.56 -21.30
C ARG A 30 6.49 11.70 -20.39
N SER A 31 5.18 11.83 -20.16
CA SER A 31 4.61 12.93 -19.37
C SER A 31 4.69 12.63 -17.88
N LYS A 32 5.36 13.49 -17.10
CA LYS A 32 5.50 13.34 -15.64
C LYS A 32 4.14 13.29 -14.93
N ILE A 33 3.20 14.14 -15.32
CA ILE A 33 1.86 14.18 -14.71
C ILE A 33 1.10 12.88 -15.00
N LYS A 34 1.12 12.40 -16.26
CA LYS A 34 0.48 11.12 -16.60
C LYS A 34 1.11 9.96 -15.86
N LEU A 35 2.44 9.98 -15.72
CA LEU A 35 3.18 8.95 -14.99
C LEU A 35 2.81 8.95 -13.50
N ALA A 36 2.79 10.12 -12.85
CA ALA A 36 2.37 10.27 -11.46
C ALA A 36 0.94 9.78 -11.23
N LEU A 37 0.00 10.20 -12.10
CA LEU A 37 -1.39 9.76 -12.04
C LEU A 37 -1.51 8.24 -12.22
N LEU A 38 -0.75 7.66 -13.15
CA LEU A 38 -0.79 6.22 -13.42
C LEU A 38 -0.22 5.41 -12.25
N PHE A 39 0.83 5.90 -11.59
CA PHE A 39 1.36 5.29 -10.36
C PHE A 39 0.37 5.40 -9.19
N SER A 40 -0.26 6.55 -9.01
CA SER A 40 -1.30 6.73 -8.00
C SER A 40 -2.52 5.84 -8.26
N PHE A 41 -2.97 5.77 -9.52
CA PHE A 41 -4.06 4.90 -9.94
C PHE A 41 -3.71 3.42 -9.76
N LEU A 42 -2.51 2.99 -10.16
CA LEU A 42 -2.09 1.60 -10.01
C LEU A 42 -1.92 1.22 -8.54
N GLY A 43 -1.40 2.14 -7.71
CA GLY A 43 -1.38 1.99 -6.26
C GLY A 43 -2.79 1.80 -5.69
N ALA A 44 -3.73 2.67 -6.07
CA ALA A 44 -5.12 2.57 -5.63
C ALA A 44 -5.80 1.28 -6.11
N PHE A 45 -5.63 0.94 -7.38
CA PHE A 45 -6.23 -0.26 -7.97
C PHE A 45 -5.69 -1.53 -7.33
N LEU A 46 -4.37 -1.65 -7.17
CA LEU A 46 -3.78 -2.82 -6.52
C LEU A 46 -4.19 -2.88 -5.05
N SER A 47 -4.19 -1.74 -4.34
CA SER A 47 -4.56 -1.69 -2.92
C SER A 47 -6.05 -1.90 -2.66
N ALA A 48 -6.90 -1.84 -3.69
CA ALA A 48 -8.30 -2.25 -3.58
C ALA A 48 -8.47 -3.78 -3.45
N PHE A 49 -7.41 -4.55 -3.71
CA PHE A 49 -7.43 -6.01 -3.64
C PHE A 49 -6.28 -6.57 -2.80
N LEU A 50 -5.31 -5.74 -2.46
CA LEU A 50 -4.10 -6.10 -1.75
C LEU A 50 -3.89 -5.15 -0.60
N ASP A 51 -3.18 -5.63 0.42
CA ASP A 51 -2.79 -4.79 1.55
C ASP A 51 -1.84 -3.66 1.10
N ALA A 52 -2.09 -2.44 1.58
CA ALA A 52 -1.38 -1.23 1.21
C ALA A 52 0.14 -1.32 1.43
N LEU A 53 0.60 -2.03 2.47
CA LEU A 53 2.03 -2.22 2.73
C LEU A 53 2.69 -3.01 1.63
N THR A 54 2.01 -4.05 1.15
CA THR A 54 2.60 -4.93 0.15
C THR A 54 2.73 -4.23 -1.20
N VAL A 55 1.71 -3.46 -1.58
CA VAL A 55 1.77 -2.65 -2.81
C VAL A 55 2.89 -1.61 -2.69
N THR A 56 3.01 -0.95 -1.54
CA THR A 56 4.08 0.03 -1.28
C THR A 56 5.46 -0.62 -1.35
N ALA A 57 5.66 -1.80 -0.75
CA ALA A 57 6.91 -2.55 -0.81
C ALA A 57 7.31 -2.90 -2.24
N VAL A 58 6.36 -3.29 -3.09
CA VAL A 58 6.60 -3.53 -4.52
C VAL A 58 7.05 -2.25 -5.22
N ILE A 59 6.36 -1.13 -5.01
CA ILE A 59 6.73 0.15 -5.63
C ILE A 59 8.14 0.59 -5.17
N ILE A 60 8.47 0.42 -3.89
CA ILE A 60 9.81 0.67 -3.35
C ILE A 60 10.84 -0.23 -4.03
N ALA A 61 10.59 -1.55 -4.11
CA ALA A 61 11.51 -2.49 -4.73
C ALA A 61 11.80 -2.15 -6.19
N VAL A 62 10.78 -1.71 -6.93
CA VAL A 62 10.92 -1.22 -8.31
C VAL A 62 11.79 0.05 -8.35
N ALA A 63 11.47 1.05 -7.53
CA ALA A 63 12.18 2.33 -7.50
C ALA A 63 13.66 2.15 -7.12
N VAL A 64 13.93 1.33 -6.09
CA VAL A 64 15.29 0.97 -5.66
C VAL A 64 16.01 0.15 -6.74
N GLY A 65 15.31 -0.74 -7.44
CA GLY A 65 15.86 -1.47 -8.59
C GLY A 65 16.37 -0.53 -9.68
N PHE A 66 15.56 0.45 -10.08
CA PHE A 66 15.95 1.48 -11.05
C PHE A 66 17.08 2.37 -10.54
N PHE A 67 17.02 2.77 -9.27
CA PHE A 67 18.08 3.53 -8.63
C PHE A 67 19.42 2.79 -8.70
N LYS A 68 19.44 1.50 -8.36
CA LYS A 68 20.64 0.66 -8.43
C LYS A 68 21.23 0.57 -9.82
N VAL A 69 20.39 0.41 -10.85
CA VAL A 69 20.86 0.35 -12.25
C VAL A 69 21.56 1.65 -12.63
N TYR A 70 20.93 2.80 -12.37
CA TYR A 70 21.55 4.08 -12.70
C TYR A 70 22.79 4.38 -11.85
N HIS A 71 22.72 4.15 -10.54
CA HIS A 71 23.84 4.40 -9.62
C HIS A 71 25.08 3.58 -10.02
N ARG A 72 24.89 2.33 -10.45
CA ARG A 72 25.97 1.47 -10.95
C ARG A 72 26.68 2.06 -12.18
N VAL A 73 25.89 2.54 -13.14
CA VAL A 73 26.40 3.15 -14.38
C VAL A 73 27.07 4.49 -14.07
N ALA A 74 26.47 5.32 -13.20
CA ALA A 74 27.00 6.61 -12.77
C ALA A 74 28.30 6.47 -11.95
N SER A 75 28.51 5.34 -11.26
CA SER A 75 29.76 5.00 -10.58
C SER A 75 30.80 4.32 -11.47
N GLY A 76 30.54 4.16 -12.77
CA GLY A 76 31.49 3.58 -13.73
C GLY A 76 31.82 2.10 -13.49
N LYS A 77 31.00 1.37 -12.74
CA LYS A 77 31.22 -0.05 -12.41
C LYS A 77 30.59 -0.99 -13.46
N GLY A 78 31.32 -2.02 -13.87
CA GLY A 78 30.83 -3.04 -14.80
C GLY A 78 29.79 -3.98 -14.15
N VAL A 79 29.10 -4.80 -14.97
CA VAL A 79 28.02 -5.75 -14.54
C VAL A 79 28.48 -6.79 -13.50
N ARG A 80 29.79 -6.98 -13.32
CA ARG A 80 30.39 -7.95 -12.38
C ARG A 80 31.10 -7.34 -11.17
N ASP A 81 31.19 -6.02 -11.08
CA ASP A 81 31.88 -5.36 -9.96
C ASP A 81 30.97 -5.24 -8.74
N ASP A 82 31.55 -5.38 -7.54
CA ASP A 82 30.83 -5.17 -6.28
C ASP A 82 30.50 -3.68 -6.11
N HIS A 83 29.21 -3.39 -5.88
CA HIS A 83 28.68 -2.04 -5.93
C HIS A 83 27.74 -1.77 -4.76
N ASP A 84 28.27 -1.02 -3.79
CA ASP A 84 27.47 -0.42 -2.74
C ASP A 84 26.75 0.82 -3.28
N HIS A 85 25.43 0.75 -3.31
CA HIS A 85 24.51 1.80 -3.78
C HIS A 85 24.02 2.69 -2.63
N THR A 86 24.54 2.47 -1.41
CA THR A 86 24.26 3.30 -0.24
C THR A 86 25.30 4.40 -0.04
N MET A 87 26.41 4.36 -0.79
CA MET A 87 27.51 5.33 -0.73
C MET A 87 27.77 6.00 -2.08
N ASP A 88 27.70 7.33 -2.12
CA ASP A 88 27.84 8.13 -3.35
C ASP A 88 29.31 8.45 -3.73
N HIS A 89 30.28 7.92 -2.99
CA HIS A 89 31.71 8.27 -3.15
C HIS A 89 32.27 7.96 -4.54
N ASP A 90 31.74 6.92 -5.19
CA ASP A 90 32.21 6.45 -6.49
C ASP A 90 31.49 7.16 -7.66
N VAL A 91 30.49 8.01 -7.40
CA VAL A 91 29.70 8.67 -8.45
C VAL A 91 30.50 9.83 -9.06
N GLY A 92 30.69 9.80 -10.37
CA GLY A 92 31.37 10.87 -11.10
C GLY A 92 30.67 12.23 -10.90
N THR A 93 31.45 13.30 -10.78
CA THR A 93 30.93 14.66 -10.53
C THR A 93 29.91 15.13 -11.58
N LEU A 94 30.04 14.67 -12.82
CA LEU A 94 29.11 14.92 -13.93
C LEU A 94 27.73 14.26 -13.74
N HIS A 95 27.65 13.11 -13.07
CA HIS A 95 26.39 12.37 -12.87
C HIS A 95 25.65 12.76 -11.59
N ARG A 96 26.26 13.57 -10.72
CA ARG A 96 25.74 13.90 -9.39
C ARG A 96 24.45 14.74 -9.45
N ALA A 97 24.37 15.71 -10.35
CA ALA A 97 23.17 16.52 -10.56
C ALA A 97 22.00 15.67 -11.09
N ASP A 98 22.26 14.82 -12.09
CA ASP A 98 21.28 13.89 -12.64
C ASP A 98 20.82 12.86 -11.59
N LEU A 99 21.72 12.42 -10.69
CA LEU A 99 21.41 11.51 -9.60
C LEU A 99 20.48 12.16 -8.56
N GLU A 100 20.74 13.41 -8.17
CA GLU A 100 19.88 14.15 -7.23
C GLU A 100 18.49 14.42 -7.82
N GLU A 101 18.41 14.84 -9.08
CA GLU A 101 17.14 15.01 -9.78
C GLU A 101 16.40 13.68 -9.91
N PHE A 102 17.10 12.59 -10.22
CA PHE A 102 16.51 11.25 -10.29
C PHE A 102 16.00 10.76 -8.94
N ARG A 103 16.73 11.01 -7.84
CA ARG A 103 16.25 10.75 -6.48
C ARG A 103 14.97 11.53 -6.18
N GLY A 104 14.93 12.83 -6.52
CA GLY A 104 13.72 13.64 -6.44
C GLY A 104 12.55 13.05 -7.23
N PHE A 105 12.81 12.63 -8.46
CA PHE A 105 11.80 12.00 -9.32
C PHE A 105 11.24 10.70 -8.74
N LEU A 106 12.10 9.82 -8.22
CA LEU A 106 11.69 8.56 -7.59
C LEU A 106 10.90 8.81 -6.30
N ARG A 107 11.32 9.77 -5.46
CA ARG A 107 10.59 10.16 -4.25
C ARG A 107 9.18 10.65 -4.58
N ASN A 108 9.03 11.55 -5.56
CA ASN A 108 7.72 12.01 -5.99
C ASN A 108 6.84 10.85 -6.45
N LEU A 109 7.41 9.92 -7.23
CA LEU A 109 6.69 8.78 -7.77
C LEU A 109 6.25 7.80 -6.69
N LEU A 110 7.13 7.52 -5.73
CA LEU A 110 6.85 6.70 -4.56
C LEU A 110 5.74 7.31 -3.71
N MET A 111 5.79 8.61 -3.45
CA MET A 111 4.75 9.30 -2.69
C MET A 111 3.39 9.24 -3.38
N HIS A 112 3.32 9.46 -4.70
CA HIS A 112 2.04 9.32 -5.43
C HIS A 112 1.52 7.89 -5.42
N GLY A 113 2.41 6.91 -5.53
CA GLY A 113 2.07 5.49 -5.42
C GLY A 113 1.51 5.16 -4.04
N ALA A 114 2.19 5.59 -2.97
CA ALA A 114 1.82 5.31 -1.59
C ALA A 114 0.57 6.07 -1.13
N VAL A 115 0.36 7.30 -1.58
CA VAL A 115 -0.94 7.98 -1.40
C VAL A 115 -2.02 7.28 -2.20
N GLY A 116 -1.69 6.80 -3.40
CA GLY A 116 -2.58 5.97 -4.20
C GLY A 116 -3.05 4.72 -3.46
N THR A 117 -2.12 3.98 -2.82
CA THR A 117 -2.47 2.77 -2.05
C THR A 117 -3.43 3.11 -0.92
N ALA A 118 -3.17 4.16 -0.15
CA ALA A 118 -4.09 4.63 0.88
C ALA A 118 -5.50 4.91 0.32
N LEU A 119 -5.59 5.72 -0.74
CA LEU A 119 -6.88 6.11 -1.33
C LEU A 119 -7.66 4.90 -1.86
N GLY A 120 -6.99 3.93 -2.48
CA GLY A 120 -7.63 2.70 -2.94
C GLY A 120 -7.95 1.71 -1.82
N GLY A 121 -7.10 1.66 -0.80
CA GLY A 121 -7.24 0.79 0.36
C GLY A 121 -8.56 1.01 1.08
N VAL A 122 -8.91 2.27 1.36
CA VAL A 122 -10.18 2.66 2.02
C VAL A 122 -11.42 2.22 1.23
N CYS A 123 -11.31 2.07 -0.09
CA CYS A 123 -12.47 1.81 -0.93
C CYS A 123 -13.03 0.39 -0.76
N THR A 124 -12.25 -0.55 -0.25
CA THR A 124 -12.60 -1.97 -0.27
C THR A 124 -12.34 -2.66 1.06
N LEU A 125 -13.02 -3.79 1.25
CA LEU A 125 -12.91 -4.57 2.48
C LEU A 125 -11.48 -5.09 2.73
N VAL A 126 -10.72 -5.40 1.68
CA VAL A 126 -9.43 -6.11 1.77
C VAL A 126 -8.23 -5.16 1.87
N GLY A 127 -8.40 -3.90 1.44
CA GLY A 127 -7.28 -3.01 1.18
C GLY A 127 -6.48 -2.58 2.39
N GLU A 128 -7.11 -2.45 3.55
CA GLU A 128 -6.44 -2.16 4.82
C GLU A 128 -6.96 -3.07 5.95
N PRO A 129 -6.13 -3.47 6.93
CA PRO A 129 -6.52 -4.43 7.96
C PRO A 129 -7.73 -3.99 8.79
N GLN A 130 -7.88 -2.69 9.06
CA GLN A 130 -9.02 -2.16 9.79
C GLN A 130 -10.34 -2.27 9.02
N ASN A 131 -10.30 -2.28 7.69
CA ASN A 131 -11.51 -2.38 6.87
C ASN A 131 -12.16 -3.75 7.10
N LEU A 132 -11.34 -4.82 7.16
CA LEU A 132 -11.79 -6.17 7.48
C LEU A 132 -12.41 -6.23 8.87
N LEU A 133 -11.75 -5.63 9.85
CA LEU A 133 -12.23 -5.64 11.23
C LEU A 133 -13.58 -4.92 11.35
N ILE A 134 -13.72 -3.74 10.75
CA ILE A 134 -14.98 -3.00 10.74
C ILE A 134 -16.05 -3.76 9.97
N GLY A 135 -15.73 -4.30 8.79
CA GLY A 135 -16.65 -5.10 7.99
C GLY A 135 -17.15 -6.35 8.72
N GLU A 136 -16.28 -7.06 9.44
CA GLU A 136 -16.65 -8.23 10.24
C GLU A 136 -17.59 -7.85 11.40
N LYS A 137 -17.23 -6.82 12.18
CA LYS A 137 -18.07 -6.33 13.30
C LYS A 137 -19.41 -5.78 12.83
N ALA A 138 -19.43 -5.16 11.65
CA ALA A 138 -20.62 -4.64 11.01
C ALA A 138 -21.37 -5.68 10.17
N THR A 139 -20.88 -6.93 10.06
CA THR A 139 -21.45 -7.99 9.22
C THR A 139 -21.64 -7.58 7.75
N TRP A 140 -20.74 -6.74 7.22
CA TRP A 140 -20.78 -6.29 5.83
C TRP A 140 -19.96 -7.22 4.94
N HIS A 141 -20.54 -7.61 3.81
CA HIS A 141 -19.83 -8.32 2.75
C HIS A 141 -19.08 -7.33 1.83
N PHE A 142 -18.19 -7.84 0.98
CA PHE A 142 -17.34 -7.02 0.09
C PHE A 142 -18.10 -5.94 -0.70
N VAL A 143 -19.20 -6.33 -1.37
CA VAL A 143 -20.00 -5.39 -2.18
C VAL A 143 -20.74 -4.38 -1.30
N GLU A 144 -21.27 -4.83 -0.16
CA GLU A 144 -21.95 -3.94 0.78
C GLU A 144 -20.98 -2.91 1.36
N PHE A 145 -19.80 -3.33 1.78
CA PHE A 145 -18.72 -2.45 2.24
C PHE A 145 -18.41 -1.38 1.19
N PHE A 146 -18.19 -1.79 -0.07
CA PHE A 146 -17.92 -0.86 -1.16
C PHE A 146 -19.04 0.17 -1.33
N ILE A 147 -20.30 -0.27 -1.35
CA ILE A 147 -21.46 0.62 -1.53
C ILE A 147 -21.56 1.61 -0.35
N ARG A 148 -21.41 1.14 0.89
CA ARG A 148 -21.50 1.99 2.09
C ARG A 148 -20.37 3.01 2.19
N MET A 149 -19.17 2.64 1.75
CA MET A 149 -18.01 3.53 1.75
C MET A 149 -18.03 4.52 0.57
N SER A 150 -18.63 4.16 -0.57
CA SER A 150 -18.59 4.92 -1.82
C SER A 150 -18.97 6.41 -1.73
N PRO A 151 -19.94 6.86 -0.89
CA PRO A 151 -20.28 8.27 -0.79
C PRO A 151 -19.13 9.15 -0.26
N VAL A 152 -18.19 8.56 0.49
CA VAL A 152 -17.02 9.25 1.02
C VAL A 152 -15.77 8.91 0.19
N THR A 153 -15.55 7.63 -0.11
CA THR A 153 -14.29 7.17 -0.72
C THR A 153 -14.14 7.59 -2.19
N LEU A 154 -15.21 7.57 -3.00
CA LEU A 154 -15.10 7.95 -4.41
C LEU A 154 -14.84 9.46 -4.62
N PRO A 155 -15.49 10.38 -3.89
CA PRO A 155 -15.11 11.79 -3.91
C PRO A 155 -13.68 12.03 -3.45
N VAL A 156 -13.25 11.35 -2.36
CA VAL A 156 -11.90 11.49 -1.82
C VAL A 156 -10.85 10.96 -2.80
N LEU A 157 -11.09 9.81 -3.45
CA LEU A 157 -10.24 9.26 -4.51
C LEU A 157 -10.11 10.25 -5.67
N SER A 158 -11.22 10.84 -6.10
CA SER A 158 -11.26 11.84 -7.18
C SER A 158 -10.45 13.09 -6.81
N MET A 159 -10.62 13.59 -5.58
CA MET A 159 -9.85 14.72 -5.05
C MET A 159 -8.37 14.39 -4.87
N GLY A 160 -8.04 13.14 -4.51
CA GLY A 160 -6.66 12.65 -4.42
C GLY A 160 -5.96 12.65 -5.77
N PHE A 161 -6.60 12.13 -6.81
CA PHE A 161 -6.07 12.21 -8.19
C PHE A 161 -5.95 13.64 -8.69
N LEU A 162 -6.93 14.50 -8.38
CA LEU A 162 -6.82 15.92 -8.71
C LEU A 162 -5.63 16.56 -7.99
N THR A 163 -5.42 16.25 -6.71
CA THR A 163 -4.28 16.75 -5.92
C THR A 163 -2.95 16.28 -6.49
N CYS A 164 -2.84 15.01 -6.90
CA CYS A 164 -1.69 14.46 -7.61
C CYS A 164 -1.33 15.30 -8.85
N VAL A 165 -2.34 15.64 -9.67
CA VAL A 165 -2.16 16.48 -10.86
C VAL A 165 -1.74 17.91 -10.51
N LEU A 166 -2.40 18.53 -9.52
CA LEU A 166 -2.14 19.91 -9.12
C LEU A 166 -0.73 20.07 -8.56
N VAL A 167 -0.34 19.20 -7.63
CA VAL A 167 0.96 19.25 -6.96
C VAL A 167 2.11 19.06 -7.95
N GLU A 168 1.97 18.15 -8.93
CA GLU A 168 2.98 17.99 -9.99
C GLU A 168 2.99 19.15 -11.00
N ARG A 169 1.81 19.71 -11.32
CA ARG A 169 1.71 20.82 -12.28
C ARG A 169 2.29 22.12 -11.71
N PHE A 170 2.03 22.40 -10.44
CA PHE A 170 2.46 23.63 -9.76
C PHE A 170 3.80 23.49 -9.03
N ARG A 171 4.37 22.28 -8.97
CA ARG A 171 5.66 21.99 -8.31
C ARG A 171 5.67 22.40 -6.83
N TRP A 172 4.56 22.19 -6.14
CA TRP A 172 4.44 22.51 -4.71
C TRP A 172 5.19 21.49 -3.85
N PHE A 173 5.70 21.91 -2.69
CA PHE A 173 6.29 21.04 -1.66
C PHE A 173 7.41 20.10 -2.14
N GLY A 174 8.19 20.51 -3.13
CA GLY A 174 9.28 19.69 -3.69
C GLY A 174 8.81 18.69 -4.76
N TYR A 175 7.58 18.78 -5.25
CA TYR A 175 7.13 18.01 -6.41
C TYR A 175 7.58 18.64 -7.75
N GLY A 176 7.45 17.92 -8.86
CA GLY A 176 7.82 18.40 -10.20
C GLY A 176 9.19 17.99 -10.73
N PHE A 177 9.94 17.13 -10.02
CA PHE A 177 11.20 16.56 -10.52
C PHE A 177 10.96 15.74 -11.80
N GLY A 178 11.79 16.00 -12.82
CA GLY A 178 11.76 15.28 -14.09
C GLY A 178 12.62 14.02 -14.04
N LEU A 179 12.41 13.10 -14.99
CA LEU A 179 13.38 12.04 -15.25
C LEU A 179 14.43 12.60 -16.21
N PRO A 180 15.71 12.75 -15.82
CA PRO A 180 16.75 13.25 -16.71
C PRO A 180 16.88 12.38 -17.96
N SER A 181 17.18 13.00 -19.10
CA SER A 181 17.27 12.28 -20.39
C SER A 181 18.38 11.21 -20.37
N ALA A 182 19.53 11.53 -19.76
CA ALA A 182 20.65 10.60 -19.62
C ALA A 182 20.25 9.36 -18.80
N VAL A 183 19.57 9.57 -17.66
CA VAL A 183 19.05 8.47 -16.83
C VAL A 183 18.07 7.61 -17.62
N ARG A 184 17.12 8.23 -18.33
CA ARG A 184 16.13 7.50 -19.13
C ARG A 184 16.79 6.62 -20.19
N GLU A 185 17.79 7.15 -20.89
CA GLU A 185 18.49 6.42 -21.96
C GLU A 185 19.18 5.16 -21.41
N ILE A 186 19.90 5.30 -20.29
CA ILE A 186 20.53 4.17 -19.59
C ILE A 186 19.50 3.12 -19.17
N LEU A 187 18.37 3.55 -18.59
CA LEU A 187 17.34 2.63 -18.15
C LEU A 187 16.62 1.95 -19.34
N MET A 188 16.44 2.66 -20.46
CA MET A 188 15.87 2.10 -21.69
C MET A 188 16.82 1.07 -22.33
N GLU A 189 18.11 1.34 -22.36
CA GLU A 189 19.12 0.41 -22.87
C GLU A 189 19.14 -0.87 -22.02
N PHE A 190 19.18 -0.73 -20.69
CA PHE A 190 19.12 -1.84 -19.76
C PHE A 190 17.83 -2.69 -19.92
N ASP A 191 16.68 -2.04 -20.06
CA ASP A 191 15.40 -2.74 -20.29
C ASP A 191 15.36 -3.47 -21.65
N GLN A 192 15.94 -2.88 -22.70
CA GLN A 192 16.04 -3.52 -24.01
C GLN A 192 16.99 -4.73 -24.00
N GLU A 193 18.14 -4.62 -23.33
CA GLU A 193 19.08 -5.73 -23.16
C GLU A 193 18.44 -6.88 -22.37
N THR A 194 17.79 -6.56 -21.25
CA THR A 194 17.08 -7.54 -20.43
C THR A 194 15.96 -8.22 -21.22
N SER A 195 15.18 -7.43 -21.98
CA SER A 195 14.10 -7.92 -22.83
C SER A 195 14.60 -8.84 -23.96
N ARG A 196 15.78 -8.57 -24.54
CA ARG A 196 16.39 -9.44 -25.57
C ARG A 196 16.89 -10.75 -24.99
N GLN A 197 17.29 -10.76 -23.72
CA GLN A 197 17.73 -11.95 -23.00
C GLN A 197 16.56 -12.75 -22.39
N MET A 198 15.32 -12.29 -22.53
CA MET A 198 14.14 -13.01 -22.02
C MET A 198 13.95 -14.35 -22.75
N ASP A 199 14.30 -15.43 -22.05
CA ASP A 199 14.03 -16.79 -22.52
C ASP A 199 12.53 -17.16 -22.36
N HIS A 200 12.10 -18.19 -23.10
CA HIS A 200 10.75 -18.75 -23.06
C HIS A 200 10.29 -19.11 -21.64
N ARG A 201 11.21 -19.57 -20.78
CA ARG A 201 10.94 -19.85 -19.37
C ARG A 201 10.51 -18.62 -18.59
N HIS A 202 11.18 -17.50 -18.79
CA HIS A 202 10.83 -16.25 -18.10
C HIS A 202 9.48 -15.73 -18.58
N ARG A 203 9.20 -15.81 -19.88
CA ARG A 203 7.88 -15.46 -20.42
C ARG A 203 6.75 -16.34 -19.86
N ALA A 204 6.98 -17.64 -19.72
CA ALA A 204 6.02 -18.56 -19.11
C ALA A 204 5.73 -18.18 -17.64
N ARG A 205 6.77 -17.84 -16.87
CA ARG A 205 6.62 -17.37 -15.48
C ARG A 205 5.74 -16.13 -15.37
N LEU A 206 5.94 -15.14 -16.24
CA LEU A 206 5.12 -13.93 -16.26
C LEU A 206 3.64 -14.22 -16.58
N ILE A 207 3.39 -15.17 -17.49
CA ILE A 207 2.02 -15.60 -17.83
C ILE A 207 1.35 -16.26 -16.62
N VAL A 208 2.05 -17.17 -15.94
CA VAL A 208 1.55 -17.83 -14.72
C VAL A 208 1.22 -16.80 -13.64
N GLN A 209 2.12 -15.85 -13.38
CA GLN A 209 1.87 -14.76 -12.42
C GLN A 209 0.67 -13.90 -12.84
N GLY A 210 0.50 -13.64 -14.15
CA GLY A 210 -0.65 -12.91 -14.69
C GLY A 210 -1.97 -13.63 -14.41
N PHE A 211 -2.02 -14.94 -14.65
CA PHE A 211 -3.19 -15.75 -14.30
C PHE A 211 -3.46 -15.75 -12.79
N ALA A 212 -2.43 -15.84 -11.97
CA ALA A 212 -2.57 -15.80 -10.52
C ALA A 212 -3.10 -14.46 -10.00
N MET A 213 -2.69 -13.34 -10.62
CA MET A 213 -3.22 -12.01 -10.31
C MET A 213 -4.69 -11.88 -10.70
N VAL A 214 -5.10 -12.39 -11.87
CA VAL A 214 -6.51 -12.42 -12.27
C VAL A 214 -7.33 -13.30 -11.32
N TRP A 215 -6.82 -14.48 -10.98
CA TRP A 215 -7.44 -15.38 -10.00
C TRP A 215 -7.66 -14.69 -8.65
N LEU A 216 -6.63 -14.01 -8.14
CA LEU A 216 -6.71 -13.26 -6.90
C LEU A 216 -7.83 -12.21 -6.92
N ILE A 217 -7.93 -11.40 -7.99
CA ILE A 217 -8.99 -10.40 -8.14
C ILE A 217 -10.37 -11.05 -8.13
N VAL A 218 -10.57 -12.13 -8.90
CA VAL A 218 -11.85 -12.85 -8.95
C VAL A 218 -12.19 -13.46 -7.60
N ALA A 219 -11.24 -14.13 -6.94
CA ALA A 219 -11.47 -14.79 -5.67
C ALA A 219 -11.87 -13.83 -4.55
N LEU A 220 -11.27 -12.64 -4.53
CA LEU A 220 -11.61 -11.58 -3.58
C LEU A 220 -12.95 -10.92 -3.92
N ALA A 221 -13.19 -10.60 -5.18
CA ALA A 221 -14.43 -9.95 -5.62
C ALA A 221 -15.68 -10.81 -5.34
N PHE A 222 -15.57 -12.13 -5.49
CA PHE A 222 -16.65 -13.08 -5.21
C PHE A 222 -16.63 -13.66 -3.80
N HIS A 223 -15.68 -13.27 -2.94
CA HIS A 223 -15.51 -13.81 -1.59
C HIS A 223 -15.49 -15.36 -1.58
N LEU A 224 -14.70 -15.98 -2.46
CA LEU A 224 -14.69 -17.43 -2.63
C LEU A 224 -14.15 -18.20 -1.40
N ALA A 225 -13.30 -17.56 -0.61
CA ALA A 225 -12.74 -18.09 0.63
C ALA A 225 -12.27 -16.94 1.53
N GLU A 226 -11.85 -17.26 2.76
CA GLU A 226 -11.13 -16.31 3.60
C GLU A 226 -9.87 -15.81 2.89
N VAL A 227 -9.59 -14.51 3.01
CA VAL A 227 -8.52 -13.82 2.28
C VAL A 227 -7.15 -14.52 2.44
N GLY A 228 -6.81 -15.00 3.64
CA GLY A 228 -5.56 -15.75 3.86
C GLY A 228 -5.48 -17.06 3.07
N ILE A 229 -6.59 -17.75 2.88
CA ILE A 229 -6.67 -18.98 2.08
C ILE A 229 -6.52 -18.64 0.59
N ILE A 230 -7.08 -17.52 0.15
CA ILE A 230 -6.89 -17.01 -1.21
C ILE A 230 -5.40 -16.73 -1.46
N GLY A 231 -4.72 -16.05 -0.54
CA GLY A 231 -3.27 -15.81 -0.62
C GLY A 231 -2.46 -17.12 -0.71
N LEU A 232 -2.82 -18.11 0.12
CA LEU A 232 -2.19 -19.43 0.07
C LEU A 232 -2.40 -20.12 -1.30
N SER A 233 -3.59 -20.01 -1.88
CA SER A 233 -3.89 -20.57 -3.20
C SER A 233 -3.01 -19.94 -4.30
N VAL A 234 -2.72 -18.64 -4.20
CA VAL A 234 -1.80 -17.93 -5.11
C VAL A 234 -0.38 -18.45 -4.92
N ILE A 235 0.10 -18.56 -3.67
CA ILE A 235 1.43 -19.11 -3.37
C ILE A 235 1.56 -20.51 -3.99
N VAL A 236 0.66 -21.43 -3.65
CA VAL A 236 0.69 -22.82 -4.13
C VAL A 236 0.62 -22.87 -5.65
N GLY A 237 -0.30 -22.14 -6.27
CA GLY A 237 -0.46 -22.12 -7.73
C GLY A 237 0.78 -21.59 -8.46
N VAL A 238 1.31 -20.44 -8.04
CA VAL A 238 2.47 -19.80 -8.68
C VAL A 238 3.73 -20.62 -8.47
N THR A 239 3.96 -21.14 -7.27
CA THR A 239 5.15 -21.94 -6.95
C THR A 239 5.14 -23.28 -7.67
N ALA A 240 4.00 -23.98 -7.69
CA ALA A 240 3.86 -25.25 -8.41
C ALA A 240 4.04 -25.08 -9.93
N LEU A 241 3.39 -24.08 -10.54
CA LEU A 241 3.45 -23.86 -11.98
C LEU A 241 4.80 -23.30 -12.46
N ASN A 242 5.57 -22.65 -11.57
CA ASN A 242 6.92 -22.17 -11.87
C ASN A 242 8.04 -23.16 -11.49
N GLY A 243 7.69 -24.33 -10.94
CA GLY A 243 8.65 -25.36 -10.54
C GLY A 243 9.51 -24.97 -9.33
N ILE A 244 9.03 -24.10 -8.46
CA ILE A 244 9.71 -23.74 -7.20
C ILE A 244 9.44 -24.86 -6.18
N ILE A 245 10.43 -25.74 -6.00
CA ILE A 245 10.34 -26.90 -5.09
C ILE A 245 11.29 -26.81 -3.89
N GLU A 246 12.19 -25.83 -3.88
CA GLU A 246 13.18 -25.67 -2.82
C GLU A 246 12.62 -24.84 -1.65
N GLU A 247 12.67 -25.40 -0.45
CA GLU A 247 12.20 -24.75 0.78
C GLU A 247 12.87 -23.39 1.01
N HIS A 248 14.16 -23.25 0.70
CA HIS A 248 14.89 -22.00 0.92
C HIS A 248 14.31 -20.84 0.09
N GLN A 249 13.87 -21.11 -1.15
CA GLN A 249 13.24 -20.11 -2.01
C GLN A 249 11.84 -19.74 -1.51
N LEU A 250 11.11 -20.71 -0.94
CA LEU A 250 9.80 -20.46 -0.33
C LEU A 250 9.92 -19.65 0.96
N GLY A 251 10.88 -20.00 1.82
CA GLY A 251 11.11 -19.36 3.11
C GLY A 251 11.40 -17.87 3.00
N GLU A 252 12.09 -17.45 1.93
CA GLU A 252 12.43 -16.04 1.73
C GLU A 252 11.21 -15.15 1.54
N ALA A 253 10.15 -15.67 0.88
CA ALA A 253 8.89 -14.95 0.72
C ALA A 253 8.20 -14.66 2.05
N PHE A 254 8.40 -15.50 3.07
CA PHE A 254 7.80 -15.33 4.40
C PHE A 254 8.61 -14.41 5.31
N LYS A 255 9.92 -14.27 5.09
CA LYS A 255 10.78 -13.40 5.91
C LYS A 255 10.34 -11.94 5.86
N GLU A 256 9.84 -11.48 4.71
CA GLU A 256 9.34 -10.11 4.55
C GLU A 256 8.05 -9.86 5.36
N ALA A 257 7.18 -10.87 5.48
CA ALA A 257 5.88 -10.75 6.16
C ALA A 257 5.94 -10.95 7.69
N LEU A 258 6.95 -11.69 8.18
CA LEU A 258 7.05 -12.09 9.59
C LEU A 258 7.20 -10.93 10.58
N PRO A 259 8.09 -9.93 10.37
CA PRO A 259 8.21 -8.79 11.29
C PRO A 259 6.89 -8.03 11.46
N PHE A 260 6.14 -7.86 10.36
CA PHE A 260 4.84 -7.20 10.39
C PHE A 260 3.81 -8.03 11.15
N THR A 261 3.78 -9.33 10.91
CA THR A 261 2.88 -10.25 11.61
C THR A 261 3.15 -10.21 13.13
N ALA A 262 4.42 -10.24 13.53
CA ALA A 262 4.81 -10.16 14.94
C ALA A 262 4.41 -8.82 15.57
N LEU A 263 4.67 -7.70 14.88
CA LEU A 263 4.28 -6.37 15.33
C LEU A 263 2.78 -6.28 15.55
N LEU A 264 1.96 -6.72 14.58
CA LEU A 264 0.50 -6.71 14.70
C LEU A 264 -0.01 -7.62 15.82
N VAL A 265 0.60 -8.78 16.06
CA VAL A 265 0.20 -9.65 17.18
C VAL A 265 0.44 -8.96 18.52
N VAL A 266 1.62 -8.36 18.72
CA VAL A 266 1.91 -7.55 19.92
C VAL A 266 0.93 -6.38 20.01
N PHE A 267 0.64 -5.77 18.88
CA PHE A 267 -0.28 -4.66 18.77
C PHE A 267 -1.69 -5.00 19.25
N PHE A 268 -2.28 -6.08 18.73
CA PHE A 268 -3.60 -6.55 19.14
C PHE A 268 -3.64 -6.97 20.61
N ALA A 269 -2.55 -7.52 21.15
CA ALA A 269 -2.46 -7.81 22.58
C ALA A 269 -2.54 -6.52 23.43
N VAL A 270 -1.84 -5.45 23.02
CA VAL A 270 -1.92 -4.14 23.69
C VAL A 270 -3.31 -3.51 23.54
N VAL A 271 -3.92 -3.57 22.35
CA VAL A 271 -5.30 -3.10 22.11
C VAL A 271 -6.28 -3.76 23.07
N ALA A 272 -6.20 -5.09 23.21
CA ALA A 272 -7.09 -5.84 24.08
C ALA A 272 -6.97 -5.39 25.55
N VAL A 273 -5.74 -5.14 26.03
CA VAL A 273 -5.52 -4.61 27.39
C VAL A 273 -6.11 -3.20 27.55
N ILE A 274 -5.91 -2.31 26.56
CA ILE A 274 -6.43 -0.95 26.60
C ILE A 274 -7.96 -0.93 26.63
N GLN A 275 -8.58 -1.82 25.85
CA GLN A 275 -10.03 -2.00 25.82
C GLN A 275 -10.55 -2.49 27.17
N GLU A 276 -9.89 -3.48 27.79
CA GLU A 276 -10.27 -4.01 29.10
C GLU A 276 -10.23 -2.91 30.18
N GLN A 277 -9.27 -1.99 30.09
CA GLN A 277 -9.14 -0.84 30.99
C GLN A 277 -10.11 0.32 30.70
N GLN A 278 -10.92 0.23 29.64
CA GLN A 278 -11.89 1.28 29.25
C GLN A 278 -11.27 2.69 29.12
N LEU A 279 -9.99 2.78 28.72
CA LEU A 279 -9.23 4.03 28.69
C LEU A 279 -9.88 5.12 27.81
N PHE A 280 -10.62 4.71 26.79
CA PHE A 280 -11.33 5.62 25.88
C PHE A 280 -12.83 5.78 26.18
N GLY A 281 -13.36 5.10 27.20
CA GLY A 281 -14.80 5.11 27.50
C GLY A 281 -15.35 6.51 27.74
N GLY A 282 -14.62 7.38 28.43
CA GLY A 282 -15.05 8.75 28.70
C GLY A 282 -15.23 9.61 27.43
N ILE A 283 -14.33 9.47 26.45
CA ILE A 283 -14.42 10.18 25.17
C ILE A 283 -15.62 9.66 24.37
N ILE A 284 -15.78 8.33 24.33
CA ILE A 284 -16.83 7.69 23.55
C ILE A 284 -18.21 8.02 24.12
N HIS A 285 -18.38 8.00 25.44
CA HIS A 285 -19.63 8.45 26.08
C HIS A 285 -19.94 9.92 25.79
N ALA A 286 -18.93 10.79 25.80
CA ALA A 286 -19.12 12.20 25.46
C ALA A 286 -19.57 12.40 24.01
N VAL A 287 -19.03 11.63 23.07
CA VAL A 287 -19.43 11.68 21.65
C VAL A 287 -20.80 11.03 21.45
N LEU A 288 -21.07 9.89 22.10
CA LEU A 288 -22.37 9.22 22.02
C LEU A 288 -23.52 10.04 22.61
N ALA A 289 -23.23 10.93 23.57
CA ALA A 289 -24.21 11.85 24.14
C ALA A 289 -24.59 13.02 23.20
N MET A 290 -23.91 13.16 22.05
CA MET A 290 -24.27 14.16 21.03
C MET A 290 -25.38 13.64 20.13
N ASP A 291 -26.29 14.53 19.73
CA ASP A 291 -27.45 14.18 18.88
C ASP A 291 -27.13 14.29 17.38
N GLY A 292 -27.67 13.34 16.60
CA GLY A 292 -27.78 13.42 15.15
C GLY A 292 -26.44 13.49 14.39
N ASP A 293 -26.40 14.32 13.33
CA ASP A 293 -25.26 14.42 12.40
C ASP A 293 -23.95 14.87 13.07
N HIS A 294 -24.04 15.60 14.19
CA HIS A 294 -22.87 16.03 14.96
C HIS A 294 -22.11 14.86 15.57
N GLN A 295 -22.82 13.78 15.95
CA GLN A 295 -22.21 12.57 16.47
C GLN A 295 -21.29 11.91 15.42
N ILE A 296 -21.79 11.74 14.20
CA ILE A 296 -21.06 11.10 13.08
C ILE A 296 -19.83 11.93 12.70
N GLY A 297 -20.00 13.25 12.55
CA GLY A 297 -18.88 14.15 12.24
C GLY A 297 -17.81 14.18 13.33
N MET A 298 -18.21 14.11 14.61
CA MET A 298 -17.27 14.07 15.72
C MET A 298 -16.52 12.74 15.78
N PHE A 299 -17.17 11.60 15.50
CA PHE A 299 -16.48 10.32 15.35
C PHE A 299 -15.42 10.40 14.24
N TYR A 300 -15.76 10.94 13.06
CA TYR A 300 -14.80 11.12 11.98
C TYR A 300 -13.59 11.97 12.42
N LEU A 301 -13.83 13.12 13.05
CA LEU A 301 -12.76 14.03 13.46
C LEU A 301 -11.88 13.44 14.58
N ALA A 302 -12.49 12.87 15.61
CA ALA A 302 -11.77 12.29 16.74
C ALA A 302 -10.91 11.10 16.30
N ASN A 303 -11.46 10.22 15.45
CA ASN A 303 -10.70 9.11 14.88
C ASN A 303 -9.58 9.64 13.97
N GLY A 304 -9.83 10.68 13.18
CA GLY A 304 -8.82 11.31 12.34
C GLY A 304 -7.64 11.87 13.10
N ILE A 305 -7.89 12.63 14.16
CA ILE A 305 -6.83 13.21 14.98
C ILE A 305 -6.03 12.12 15.68
N LEU A 306 -6.71 11.12 16.27
CA LEU A 306 -6.02 10.03 16.96
C LEU A 306 -5.24 9.16 15.98
N SER A 307 -5.78 8.86 14.81
CA SER A 307 -5.14 8.06 13.78
C SER A 307 -4.03 8.79 13.03
N ALA A 308 -3.94 10.12 13.14
CA ALA A 308 -2.77 10.86 12.68
C ALA A 308 -1.59 10.76 13.66
N ILE A 309 -1.83 10.40 14.93
CA ILE A 309 -0.80 10.31 15.96
C ILE A 309 -0.47 8.83 16.28
N SER A 310 -1.46 7.96 16.13
CA SER A 310 -1.42 6.53 16.43
C SER A 310 -1.74 5.69 15.19
N ASP A 311 -1.46 4.39 15.26
CA ASP A 311 -1.72 3.44 14.18
C ASP A 311 -3.22 3.37 13.84
N ASN A 312 -3.56 3.32 12.55
CA ASN A 312 -4.94 3.35 12.09
C ASN A 312 -5.75 2.09 12.49
N VAL A 313 -5.11 0.92 12.54
CA VAL A 313 -5.74 -0.34 12.97
C VAL A 313 -6.13 -0.27 14.45
N PHE A 314 -5.30 0.39 15.25
CA PHE A 314 -5.55 0.63 16.67
C PHE A 314 -6.87 1.36 16.92
N VAL A 315 -6.93 2.55 16.34
CA VAL A 315 -7.98 3.52 16.63
C VAL A 315 -9.29 2.94 16.12
N ALA A 316 -9.27 2.32 14.94
CA ALA A 316 -10.42 1.64 14.38
C ALA A 316 -10.94 0.53 15.31
N THR A 317 -10.07 -0.34 15.82
CA THR A 317 -10.45 -1.47 16.67
C THR A 317 -11.11 -1.00 17.97
N VAL A 318 -10.50 -0.04 18.66
CA VAL A 318 -11.02 0.47 19.94
C VAL A 318 -12.39 1.11 19.74
N TYR A 319 -12.55 1.94 18.72
CA TYR A 319 -13.78 2.70 18.49
C TYR A 319 -14.93 1.82 18.00
N ILE A 320 -14.69 0.92 17.04
CA ILE A 320 -15.76 0.09 16.48
C ILE A 320 -16.33 -0.88 17.51
N GLU A 321 -15.50 -1.44 18.40
CA GLU A 321 -15.98 -2.36 19.43
C GLU A 321 -16.82 -1.67 20.50
N GLN A 322 -16.49 -0.42 20.84
CA GLN A 322 -17.27 0.37 21.78
C GLN A 322 -18.61 0.81 21.18
N VAL A 323 -18.61 1.18 19.90
CA VAL A 323 -19.84 1.49 19.16
C VAL A 323 -20.70 0.23 18.96
N LEU A 324 -20.08 -0.93 18.72
CA LEU A 324 -20.78 -2.22 18.67
C LEU A 324 -21.42 -2.57 20.03
N ARG A 325 -20.73 -2.30 21.13
CA ARG A 325 -21.28 -2.47 22.48
C ARG A 325 -22.48 -1.55 22.71
N ALA A 326 -22.37 -0.27 22.34
CA ALA A 326 -23.49 0.68 22.42
C ALA A 326 -24.69 0.22 21.57
N PHE A 327 -24.44 -0.39 20.41
CA PHE A 327 -25.49 -1.01 19.58
C PHE A 327 -26.14 -2.20 20.28
N HIS A 328 -25.37 -3.13 20.85
CA HIS A 328 -25.90 -4.28 21.59
C HIS A 328 -26.65 -3.89 22.87
N GLU A 329 -26.24 -2.80 23.53
CA GLU A 329 -26.92 -2.23 24.71
C GLU A 329 -28.17 -1.41 24.34
N GLY A 330 -28.47 -1.23 23.05
CA GLY A 330 -29.65 -0.52 22.56
C GLY A 330 -29.55 1.02 22.66
N VAL A 331 -28.34 1.55 22.86
CA VAL A 331 -28.06 2.99 22.91
C VAL A 331 -28.18 3.63 21.53
N ILE A 332 -27.81 2.89 20.47
CA ILE A 332 -27.86 3.35 19.08
C ILE A 332 -28.59 2.36 18.17
N THR A 333 -29.18 2.85 17.08
CA THR A 333 -29.87 2.02 16.09
C THR A 333 -28.87 1.37 15.11
N ARG A 334 -29.34 0.41 14.30
CA ARG A 334 -28.51 -0.22 13.27
C ARG A 334 -28.03 0.79 12.22
N ASP A 335 -28.90 1.70 11.79
CA ASP A 335 -28.55 2.72 10.81
C ASP A 335 -27.50 3.69 11.36
N GLN A 336 -27.63 4.08 12.64
CA GLN A 336 -26.61 4.90 13.33
C GLN A 336 -25.29 4.15 13.44
N PHE A 337 -25.32 2.87 13.84
CA PHE A 337 -24.13 2.03 13.90
C PHE A 337 -23.42 1.97 12.53
N ASP A 338 -24.17 1.75 11.45
CA ASP A 338 -23.60 1.64 10.12
C ASP A 338 -22.95 2.97 9.65
N LEU A 339 -23.59 4.11 9.94
CA LEU A 339 -23.04 5.43 9.63
C LEU A 339 -21.79 5.76 10.46
N ILE A 340 -21.80 5.43 11.76
CA ILE A 340 -20.65 5.62 12.64
C ILE A 340 -19.50 4.70 12.21
N ALA A 341 -19.79 3.47 11.78
CA ALA A 341 -18.78 2.55 11.26
C ALA A 341 -18.11 3.10 9.98
N VAL A 342 -18.87 3.73 9.08
CA VAL A 342 -18.29 4.46 7.92
C VAL A 342 -17.44 5.64 8.39
N ALA A 343 -17.89 6.42 9.36
CA ALA A 343 -17.15 7.56 9.90
C ALA A 343 -15.86 7.16 10.62
N ILE A 344 -15.86 6.06 11.38
CA ILE A 344 -14.67 5.49 12.00
C ILE A 344 -13.72 5.03 10.90
N ASN A 345 -14.19 4.25 9.92
CA ASN A 345 -13.32 3.72 8.87
C ASN A 345 -12.66 4.84 8.05
N THR A 346 -13.46 5.75 7.54
CA THR A 346 -12.96 6.87 6.73
C THR A 346 -12.13 7.85 7.58
N GLY A 347 -12.53 8.04 8.84
CA GLY A 347 -11.83 8.88 9.80
C GLY A 347 -10.47 8.32 10.22
N THR A 348 -10.28 7.01 10.28
CA THR A 348 -8.94 6.44 10.56
C THR A 348 -8.10 6.32 9.30
N ASN A 349 -8.69 6.02 8.14
CA ASN A 349 -7.94 5.80 6.92
C ASN A 349 -7.47 7.10 6.23
N ILE A 350 -8.31 8.14 6.13
CA ILE A 350 -8.01 9.31 5.29
C ILE A 350 -7.02 10.27 5.97
N PRO A 351 -7.25 10.71 7.21
CA PRO A 351 -6.35 11.65 7.90
C PRO A 351 -5.01 11.02 8.30
N SER A 352 -4.92 9.70 8.46
CA SER A 352 -3.68 9.01 8.80
C SER A 352 -2.60 9.10 7.72
N VAL A 353 -2.99 9.32 6.46
CA VAL A 353 -2.09 9.64 5.35
C VAL A 353 -1.25 10.90 5.62
N ALA A 354 -1.70 11.79 6.51
CA ALA A 354 -0.95 13.00 6.84
C ALA A 354 0.35 12.72 7.61
N THR A 355 0.51 11.54 8.24
CA THR A 355 1.70 11.25 9.05
C THR A 355 2.26 9.84 8.78
N PRO A 356 3.58 9.64 8.89
CA PRO A 356 4.18 8.31 8.81
C PRO A 356 3.71 7.36 9.91
N ASN A 357 3.30 7.90 11.06
CA ASN A 357 2.83 7.11 12.20
C ASN A 357 1.42 6.54 11.96
N GLY A 358 0.58 7.28 11.22
CA GLY A 358 -0.79 6.86 10.92
C GLY A 358 -0.88 5.76 9.87
N GLN A 359 0.08 5.73 8.92
CA GLN A 359 0.20 4.66 7.94
C GLN A 359 1.59 4.02 7.99
N ALA A 360 1.66 2.81 8.54
CA ALA A 360 2.90 2.03 8.64
C ALA A 360 3.66 1.89 7.29
N ALA A 361 2.95 1.96 6.16
CA ALA A 361 3.55 1.95 4.82
C ALA A 361 4.52 3.11 4.57
N PHE A 362 4.28 4.26 5.18
CA PHE A 362 5.13 5.44 5.01
C PHE A 362 6.40 5.38 5.85
N LEU A 363 6.41 4.60 6.94
CA LEU A 363 7.65 4.30 7.66
C LEU A 363 8.64 3.52 6.77
N PHE A 364 8.14 2.63 5.89
CA PHE A 364 8.99 1.91 4.94
C PHE A 364 9.62 2.84 3.89
N LEU A 365 8.93 3.90 3.49
CA LEU A 365 9.51 4.92 2.62
C LEU A 365 10.69 5.62 3.32
N LEU A 366 10.56 5.92 4.62
CA LEU A 366 11.59 6.57 5.42
C LEU A 366 12.81 5.68 5.72
N THR A 367 12.65 4.36 5.74
CA THR A 367 13.77 3.42 5.93
C THR A 367 14.41 2.98 4.61
N SER A 368 13.85 3.39 3.47
CA SER A 368 14.39 3.07 2.16
C SER A 368 15.66 3.88 1.84
N THR A 369 16.53 3.35 0.97
CA THR A 369 17.72 4.06 0.47
C THR A 369 17.40 5.31 -0.36
N LEU A 370 16.11 5.55 -0.62
CA LEU A 370 15.58 6.72 -1.34
C LEU A 370 15.03 7.79 -0.39
N ALA A 371 15.03 7.53 0.92
CA ALA A 371 14.71 8.52 1.94
C ALA A 371 15.68 9.73 1.86
N PRO A 372 15.20 10.95 2.15
CA PRO A 372 15.98 12.18 2.04
C PRO A 372 17.26 12.19 2.89
#